data_AF-A0A5A8VJ48-F1
#
_entry.id   AF-A0A5A8VJ48-F1
#
_cell.length_a   1.000
_cell.length_b   1.000
_cell.length_c   1.000
_cell.angle_alpha   90.00
_cell.angle_beta   90.00
_cell.angle_gamma   90.00
#
_symmetry.space_group_name_H-M   'P 1'
#
loop_
_entity.id
_entity.type
_entity.pdbx_description
1 polymer ?
#
loop_
_entity_poly.entity_id
_entity_poly.type
_entity_poly.pdbx_seq_one_letter_code
_entity_poly.pdbx_strand_id
1 'polypeptide(L)'
;MLLFYIIGVLVGMLIPIQTSVNSRLSLYTKSPFYTSFISFSVGTICLIILNIIINPEVFTIHFYNNQSFNYTWVVGGLLGVSFLTGNLLLLPKLGATLTVIATVAGQIIMGVIIDTFGLFGATIHDFNWWCKL
;
A
#
# COMPACT_ATOMS: atom_id res chain seq x y z
N MET A 1 -5.69 -4.94 -22.32
CA MET A 1 -4.87 -5.85 -21.48
C MET A 1 -3.42 -5.40 -21.38
N LEU A 2 -2.66 -5.29 -22.49
CA LEU A 2 -1.26 -4.84 -22.44
C LEU A 2 -1.04 -3.49 -21.72
N LEU A 3 -1.93 -2.51 -21.95
CA LEU A 3 -1.87 -1.20 -21.28
C LEU A 3 -1.92 -1.30 -19.75
N PHE A 4 -2.79 -2.16 -19.20
CA PHE A 4 -2.93 -2.33 -17.75
C PHE A 4 -1.67 -2.97 -17.14
N TYR A 5 -1.02 -3.90 -17.85
CA TYR A 5 0.26 -4.44 -17.41
C TYR A 5 1.36 -3.38 -17.39
N ILE A 6 1.43 -2.52 -18.41
CA ILE A 6 2.40 -1.41 -18.46
C ILE A 6 2.18 -0.44 -17.29
N ILE A 7 0.92 -0.03 -17.06
CA ILE A 7 0.58 0.83 -15.93
C ILE A 7 0.96 0.16 -14.61
N GLY A 8 0.65 -1.14 -14.44
CA GLY A 8 1.01 -1.90 -13.24
C GLY A 8 2.51 -1.92 -12.99
N VAL A 9 3.32 -2.13 -14.03
CA VAL A 9 4.79 -2.09 -13.93
C VAL A 9 5.26 -0.68 -13.52
N LEU A 10 4.73 0.37 -14.15
CA LEU A 10 5.10 1.75 -13.84
C LEU A 10 4.75 2.12 -12.38
N VAL A 11 3.58 1.72 -11.90
CA VAL A 11 3.17 1.93 -10.50
C VAL A 11 4.06 1.11 -9.56
N GLY A 12 4.39 -0.13 -9.91
CA GLY A 12 5.30 -0.98 -9.12
C GLY A 12 6.70 -0.37 -8.95
N MET A 13 7.20 0.35 -9.96
CA MET A 13 8.48 1.05 -9.89
C MET A 13 8.49 2.20 -8.86
N LEU A 14 7.33 2.72 -8.45
CA LEU A 14 7.24 3.78 -7.44
C LEU A 14 7.61 3.29 -6.04
N ILE A 15 7.34 2.02 -5.72
CA ILE A 15 7.57 1.46 -4.37
C ILE A 15 9.06 1.53 -3.98
N PRO A 16 10.03 1.04 -4.78
CA PRO A 16 11.45 1.17 -4.45
C PRO A 16 11.91 2.64 -4.33
N ILE A 17 11.39 3.53 -5.18
CA ILE A 17 11.71 4.97 -5.14
C ILE A 17 11.24 5.55 -3.80
N GLN A 18 9.99 5.29 -3.41
CA GLN A 18 9.42 5.71 -2.13
C GLN A 18 10.24 5.18 -0.95
N THR A 19 10.61 3.89 -0.95
CA THR A 19 11.42 3.29 0.11
C THR A 19 12.79 3.97 0.23
N SER A 20 13.45 4.28 -0.89
CA SER A 20 14.74 4.98 -0.89
C SER A 20 14.64 6.41 -0.36
N VAL A 21 13.63 7.18 -0.82
CA VAL A 21 13.38 8.55 -0.34
C VAL A 21 13.04 8.58 1.14
N ASN A 22 12.14 7.71 1.60
CA ASN A 22 11.76 7.65 3.02
C ASN A 22 12.92 7.15 3.89
N SER A 23 13.78 6.27 3.38
CA SER A 23 14.99 5.87 4.10
C SER A 23 15.96 7.02 4.28
N ARG A 24 16.13 7.87 3.26
CA ARG A 24 16.89 9.12 3.40
C ARG A 24 16.25 10.06 4.42
N LEU A 25 14.94 10.25 4.38
CA LEU A 25 14.22 11.04 5.38
C LEU A 25 14.45 10.50 6.80
N SER A 26 14.48 9.18 6.96
CA SER A 26 14.76 8.51 8.24
C SER A 26 16.15 8.79 8.80
N LEU A 27 17.14 9.13 7.96
CA LEU A 27 18.47 9.54 8.42
C LEU A 27 18.44 10.95 9.03
N TYR A 28 17.59 11.85 8.52
CA TYR A 28 17.45 13.21 9.04
C TYR A 28 16.63 13.24 10.33
N THR A 29 15.51 12.52 10.36
CA THR A 29 14.61 12.48 11.53
C THR A 29 15.14 11.62 12.67
N LYS A 30 16.10 10.71 12.39
CA LYS A 30 16.64 9.71 13.32
C LYS A 30 15.56 8.83 13.97
N SER A 31 14.36 8.76 13.39
CA SER A 31 13.23 8.00 13.93
C SER A 31 12.35 7.46 12.79
N PRO A 32 12.21 6.13 12.64
CA PRO A 32 11.40 5.53 11.58
C PRO A 32 9.90 5.79 11.78
N PHE A 33 9.44 5.90 13.03
CA PHE A 33 8.06 6.23 13.34
C PHE A 33 7.73 7.67 12.95
N TYR A 34 8.60 8.62 13.30
CA TYR A 34 8.40 10.03 12.94
C TYR A 34 8.51 10.27 11.43
N THR A 35 9.43 9.55 10.77
CA THR A 35 9.53 9.53 9.30
C THR A 35 8.24 9.07 8.65
N SER A 36 7.71 7.93 9.10
CA SER A 36 6.46 7.38 8.56
C SER A 36 5.30 8.35 8.79
N PHE A 37 5.23 8.99 9.97
CA PHE A 37 4.24 10.03 10.26
C PHE A 37 4.32 11.21 9.27
N ILE A 38 5.51 11.73 8.99
CA ILE A 38 5.69 12.82 8.00
C ILE A 38 5.24 12.35 6.61
N SER A 39 5.71 11.19 6.15
CA SER A 39 5.38 10.68 4.81
C SER A 39 3.87 10.45 4.62
N PHE A 40 3.20 9.89 5.63
CA PHE A 40 1.74 9.72 5.60
C PHE A 40 0.99 11.04 5.73
N SER A 41 1.51 12.02 6.48
CA SER A 41 0.90 13.35 6.58
C SER A 41 0.93 14.07 5.23
N VAL A 42 2.08 14.08 4.54
CA VAL A 42 2.21 14.67 3.20
C VAL A 42 1.32 13.94 2.19
N GLY A 43 1.31 12.61 2.22
CA GLY A 43 0.42 11.81 1.36
C GLY A 43 -1.06 12.10 1.62
N THR A 44 -1.46 12.21 2.89
CA THR A 44 -2.84 12.54 3.28
C THR A 44 -3.25 13.92 2.79
N ILE A 45 -2.40 14.94 2.96
CA ILE A 45 -2.67 16.30 2.46
C ILE A 45 -2.85 16.28 0.94
N CYS A 46 -1.96 15.58 0.21
CA CYS A 46 -2.06 15.42 -1.24
C CYS A 46 -3.40 14.76 -1.64
N LEU A 47 -3.79 13.68 -0.97
CA LEU A 47 -5.05 12.98 -1.22
C LEU A 47 -6.28 13.83 -0.89
N ILE A 48 -6.24 14.65 0.16
CA ILE A 48 -7.33 15.59 0.49
C ILE A 48 -7.50 16.59 -0.66
N ILE A 49 -6.41 17.21 -1.12
CA ILE A 49 -6.45 18.18 -2.22
C ILE A 49 -7.01 17.53 -3.50
N LEU A 50 -6.53 16.33 -3.84
CA LEU A 50 -7.00 15.59 -5.00
C LEU A 50 -8.49 15.25 -4.91
N ASN A 51 -8.98 14.84 -3.73
CA ASN A 51 -10.41 14.54 -3.57
C ASN A 51 -11.27 15.79 -3.66
N ILE A 52 -10.82 16.95 -3.15
CA ILE A 52 -11.56 18.22 -3.32
C ILE A 52 -11.71 18.57 -4.80
N ILE A 53 -10.71 18.27 -5.64
CA ILE A 53 -10.73 18.57 -7.08
C ILE A 53 -11.57 17.55 -7.86
N ILE A 54 -11.41 16.26 -7.56
CA ILE A 54 -11.94 15.16 -8.38
C ILE A 54 -13.33 14.71 -7.90
N ASN A 55 -13.51 14.56 -6.58
CA ASN A 55 -14.72 14.01 -5.96
C ASN A 55 -15.15 14.87 -4.75
N PRO A 56 -15.48 16.15 -4.93
CA PRO A 56 -15.76 17.07 -3.81
C PRO A 56 -16.91 16.60 -2.91
N GLU A 57 -17.85 15.81 -3.44
CA GLU A 57 -19.01 15.29 -2.73
C GLU A 57 -18.66 14.39 -1.54
N VAL A 58 -17.47 13.76 -1.53
CA VAL A 58 -17.02 12.86 -0.44
C VAL A 58 -16.74 13.59 0.87
N PHE A 59 -16.66 14.93 0.87
CA PHE A 59 -16.52 15.75 2.07
C PHE A 59 -17.86 16.29 2.62
N THR A 60 -18.98 15.90 2.02
CA THR A 60 -20.31 16.37 2.42
C THR A 60 -20.89 15.52 3.53
N ILE A 61 -21.65 16.12 4.46
CA ILE A 61 -22.34 15.40 5.53
C ILE A 61 -23.29 14.30 4.98
N HIS A 62 -23.89 14.55 3.81
CA HIS A 62 -24.80 13.61 3.17
C HIS A 62 -24.11 12.30 2.76
N PHE A 63 -22.85 12.37 2.31
CA PHE A 63 -22.08 11.18 1.93
C PHE A 63 -21.87 10.27 3.14
N TYR A 64 -21.45 10.83 4.28
CA TYR A 64 -21.19 10.06 5.49
C TYR A 64 -22.46 9.55 6.18
N ASN A 65 -23.57 10.30 6.12
CA ASN A 65 -24.85 9.87 6.70
C ASN A 65 -25.41 8.59 6.05
N ASN A 66 -25.05 8.32 4.79
CA ASN A 66 -25.48 7.13 4.07
C ASN A 66 -24.50 5.94 4.23
N GLN A 67 -23.43 6.08 5.01
CA GLN A 67 -22.40 5.07 5.18
C GLN A 67 -22.40 4.50 6.60
N SER A 68 -22.30 3.18 6.71
CA SER A 68 -22.02 2.51 7.99
C SER A 68 -20.51 2.45 8.22
N PHE A 69 -20.04 2.90 9.38
CA PHE A 69 -18.63 2.78 9.74
C PHE A 69 -18.22 1.30 9.83
N ASN A 70 -17.22 0.92 9.03
CA ASN A 70 -16.73 -0.46 8.91
C ASN A 70 -15.22 -0.49 9.24
N TYR A 71 -14.69 -1.63 9.69
CA TYR A 71 -13.26 -1.81 9.95
C TYR A 71 -12.38 -1.46 8.73
N THR A 72 -12.92 -1.61 7.52
CA THR A 72 -12.23 -1.30 6.26
C THR A 72 -11.76 0.15 6.17
N TRP A 73 -12.43 1.09 6.84
CA TRP A 73 -12.06 2.51 6.90
C TRP A 73 -10.71 2.74 7.59
N VAL A 74 -10.30 1.83 8.48
CA VAL A 74 -9.11 2.00 9.33
C VAL A 74 -8.01 1.00 8.98
N VAL A 75 -8.39 -0.25 8.69
CA VAL A 75 -7.42 -1.34 8.51
C VAL A 75 -6.46 -1.08 7.36
N GLY A 76 -6.93 -0.53 6.23
CA GLY A 76 -6.06 -0.21 5.10
C GLY A 76 -4.95 0.79 5.45
N GLY A 77 -5.30 1.85 6.18
CA GLY A 77 -4.34 2.85 6.65
C GLY A 77 -3.33 2.27 7.64
N LEU A 78 -3.78 1.45 8.59
CA LEU A 78 -2.91 0.78 9.54
C LEU A 78 -1.90 -0.14 8.85
N LEU A 79 -2.37 -0.98 7.91
CA LEU A 79 -1.50 -1.87 7.14
C LEU A 79 -0.45 -1.10 6.33
N GLY A 80 -0.84 0.03 5.71
CA GLY A 80 0.09 0.90 4.99
C GLY A 80 1.18 1.49 5.89
N VAL A 81 0.80 2.02 7.06
CA VAL A 81 1.75 2.59 8.02
C VAL A 81 2.69 1.51 8.56
N SER A 82 2.17 0.33 8.89
CA SER A 82 2.98 -0.82 9.33
C SER A 82 3.96 -1.27 8.24
N PHE A 83 3.53 -1.33 6.97
CA PHE A 83 4.39 -1.69 5.85
C PHE A 83 5.54 -0.71 5.64
N LEU A 84 5.25 0.59 5.62
CA LEU A 84 6.31 1.60 5.46
C LEU A 84 7.28 1.60 6.63
N THR A 85 6.76 1.58 7.86
CA THR A 85 7.58 1.57 9.08
C THR A 85 8.46 0.31 9.12
N GLY A 86 7.89 -0.85 8.77
CA GLY A 86 8.63 -2.11 8.66
C GLY A 86 9.77 -2.01 7.65
N ASN A 87 9.54 -1.44 6.47
CA ASN A 87 10.58 -1.20 5.48
C ASN A 87 11.73 -0.32 6.01
N LEU A 88 11.41 0.76 6.72
CA LEU A 88 12.42 1.64 7.33
C LEU A 88 13.25 0.93 8.41
N LEU A 89 12.65 0.00 9.15
CA LEU A 89 13.32 -0.79 10.18
C LEU A 89 14.18 -1.93 9.59
N LEU A 90 13.76 -2.50 8.47
CA LEU A 90 14.43 -3.62 7.80
C LEU A 90 15.59 -3.15 6.93
N LEU A 91 15.46 -1.99 6.26
CA LEU A 91 16.44 -1.55 5.27
C LEU A 91 17.87 -1.39 5.81
N PRO A 92 18.11 -0.81 7.01
CA PRO A 92 19.45 -0.75 7.59
C PRO A 92 20.04 -2.11 7.97
N LYS A 93 19.19 -3.13 8.17
CA LYS A 93 19.60 -4.47 8.60
C LYS A 93 19.86 -5.41 7.43
N LEU A 94 19.03 -5.34 6.39
CA LEU A 94 19.06 -6.26 5.25
C LEU A 94 19.69 -5.64 4.00
N GLY A 95 19.80 -4.30 3.95
CA GLY A 95 20.10 -3.58 2.72
C GLY A 95 18.88 -3.44 1.80
N ALA A 96 18.97 -2.53 0.83
CA ALA A 96 17.83 -2.16 -0.02
C ALA A 96 17.29 -3.33 -0.86
N THR A 97 18.17 -4.04 -1.56
CA THR A 97 17.78 -5.14 -2.47
C THR A 97 17.07 -6.27 -1.73
N LEU A 98 17.64 -6.75 -0.62
CA LEU A 98 17.07 -7.86 0.13
C LEU A 98 15.75 -7.48 0.82
N THR A 99 15.61 -6.24 1.26
CA THR A 99 14.34 -5.72 1.83
C THR A 99 13.23 -5.74 0.78
N VAL A 100 13.50 -5.31 -0.45
CA VAL A 100 12.53 -5.37 -1.56
C VAL A 100 12.17 -6.81 -1.89
N ILE A 101 13.15 -7.70 -2.03
CA ILE A 101 12.90 -9.12 -2.32
C ILE A 101 12.02 -9.75 -1.23
N ALA A 102 12.35 -9.55 0.05
CA ALA A 102 11.61 -10.13 1.17
C ALA A 102 10.17 -9.61 1.25
N THR A 103 9.97 -8.30 1.04
CA THR A 103 8.63 -7.70 1.07
C THR A 103 7.78 -8.10 -0.12
N VAL A 104 8.35 -8.15 -1.32
CA VAL A 104 7.65 -8.64 -2.52
C VAL A 104 7.28 -10.11 -2.37
N ALA A 105 8.16 -10.95 -1.82
CA ALA A 105 7.82 -12.35 -1.53
C ALA A 105 6.62 -12.46 -0.57
N GLY A 106 6.60 -11.67 0.51
CA GLY A 106 5.46 -11.61 1.43
C GLY A 106 4.16 -11.13 0.76
N GLN A 107 4.25 -10.14 -0.13
CA GLN A 107 3.10 -9.66 -0.92
C GLN A 107 2.54 -10.76 -1.83
N ILE A 108 3.41 -11.51 -2.51
CA ILE A 108 3.01 -12.62 -3.39
C ILE A 108 2.33 -13.73 -2.59
N ILE A 109 2.94 -14.16 -1.47
CA ILE A 109 2.38 -15.21 -0.61
C ILE A 109 0.98 -14.81 -0.12
N MET A 110 0.83 -13.58 0.40
CA MET A 110 -0.48 -13.13 0.88
C MET A 110 -1.49 -12.95 -0.26
N GLY A 111 -1.05 -12.49 -1.44
CA GLY A 111 -1.90 -12.40 -2.63
C GLY A 111 -2.48 -13.75 -3.02
N VAL A 112 -1.64 -14.80 -3.09
CA VAL A 112 -2.09 -16.17 -3.36
C VAL A 112 -3.09 -16.66 -2.32
N ILE A 113 -2.86 -16.39 -1.03
CA ILE A 113 -3.79 -16.75 0.05
C ILE A 113 -5.14 -16.03 -0.13
N ILE A 114 -5.13 -14.74 -0.42
CA ILE A 114 -6.35 -13.95 -0.64
C ILE A 114 -7.15 -14.52 -1.81
N ASP A 115 -6.49 -14.79 -2.93
CA ASP A 115 -7.14 -15.29 -4.15
C ASP A 115 -7.67 -16.72 -3.97
N THR A 116 -6.94 -17.57 -3.25
CA THR A 116 -7.32 -18.97 -3.02
C THR A 116 -8.52 -19.09 -2.07
N PHE A 117 -8.57 -18.27 -1.03
CA PHE A 117 -9.62 -18.33 -0.01
C PHE A 117 -10.75 -17.32 -0.23
N GLY A 118 -10.67 -16.47 -1.27
CA GLY A 118 -11.64 -15.41 -1.52
C GLY A 118 -11.73 -14.39 -0.38
N LEU A 119 -10.61 -14.15 0.32
CA LEU A 119 -10.60 -13.24 1.46
C LEU A 119 -11.03 -11.83 1.03
N PHE A 120 -11.73 -11.12 1.92
CA PHE A 120 -12.22 -9.76 1.67
C PHE A 120 -13.16 -9.63 0.45
N GLY A 121 -13.80 -10.73 0.03
CA GLY A 121 -14.71 -10.74 -1.12
C GLY A 121 -13.98 -10.84 -2.47
N ALA A 122 -12.71 -11.23 -2.48
CA ALA A 122 -11.97 -11.51 -3.70
C ALA A 122 -12.62 -12.68 -4.48
N THR A 123 -12.54 -12.62 -5.80
CA THR A 123 -12.95 -13.72 -6.68
C THR A 123 -12.05 -14.92 -6.43
N ILE A 124 -12.63 -16.05 -6.03
CA ILE A 124 -11.90 -17.27 -5.74
C ILE A 124 -11.26 -17.78 -7.04
N HIS A 125 -9.93 -17.87 -7.02
CA HIS A 125 -9.16 -18.53 -8.07
C HIS A 125 -8.58 -19.80 -7.48
N ASP A 126 -9.17 -20.95 -7.86
CA ASP A 126 -8.66 -22.24 -7.41
C ASP A 126 -7.23 -22.44 -7.88
N PHE A 127 -6.36 -22.83 -6.95
CA PHE A 127 -4.97 -23.20 -7.23
C PHE A 127 -4.92 -24.58 -7.90
N ASN A 128 -5.52 -24.70 -9.08
CA ASN A 128 -5.39 -25.88 -9.91
C ASN A 128 -4.01 -25.84 -10.57
N TRP A 129 -3.11 -26.72 -10.11
CA TRP A 129 -1.76 -26.92 -10.67
C TRP A 129 -1.78 -27.29 -12.17
N TRP A 130 -2.96 -27.59 -12.71
CA TRP A 130 -3.20 -27.89 -14.11
C TRP A 130 -3.86 -26.69 -14.80
N CYS A 131 -3.03 -25.99 -15.55
CA CYS A 131 -3.31 -24.92 -16.49
C CYS A 131 -4.67 -25.11 -17.20
N LYS A 132 -5.63 -24.20 -16.99
CA LYS A 132 -6.62 -23.89 -18.03
C LYS A 132 -5.99 -22.83 -18.93
N LEU A 133 -5.35 -23.30 -20.00
CA LEU A 133 -5.25 -22.59 -21.28
C LEU A 133 -6.66 -22.26 -21.79
#